data_AF-A0A4S8EU83-F1
#
_entry.id   AF-A0A4S8EU83-F1
#
_cell.length_a   1.000
_cell.length_b   1.000
_cell.length_c   1.000
_cell.angle_alpha   90.00
_cell.angle_beta   90.00
_cell.angle_gamma   90.00
#
_symmetry.space_group_name_H-M   'P 1'
#
loop_
_entity.id
_entity.type
_entity.pdbx_description
1 polymer ?
#
loop_
_entity_poly.entity_id
_entity_poly.type
_entity_poly.pdbx_seq_one_letter_code
_entity_poly.pdbx_strand_id
1 'polypeptide(L)'
;MLKALGFKEGIQRKAHKNKPLSQCPQKRNQRIVKTRAKVEHVFAGIRHMGGKHIRTIGMARAAVAMTMMATCYNLKRLASFLHRGVDAFYKIKSSKMQLRPQTAKG
;
A
#
# COMPACT_ATOMS: atom_id res chain seq x y z
N MET A 1 -26.62 6.01 0.01
CA MET A 1 -25.86 5.05 -0.80
C MET A 1 -24.91 4.20 0.05
N LEU A 2 -23.71 4.64 0.48
CA LEU A 2 -22.75 3.77 1.18
C LEU A 2 -23.26 3.12 2.49
N LYS A 3 -23.99 3.87 3.32
CA LYS A 3 -24.61 3.32 4.54
C LYS A 3 -25.68 2.26 4.25
N ALA A 4 -26.41 2.39 3.14
CA ALA A 4 -27.42 1.42 2.73
C ALA A 4 -26.79 0.09 2.31
N LEU A 5 -25.53 0.12 1.86
CA LEU A 5 -24.72 -1.06 1.51
C LEU A 5 -23.87 -1.58 2.69
N GLY A 6 -24.07 -1.07 3.92
CA GLY A 6 -23.31 -1.49 5.10
C GLY A 6 -21.86 -0.96 5.18
N PHE A 7 -21.44 -0.11 4.25
CA PHE A 7 -20.07 0.42 4.22
C PHE A 7 -19.91 1.71 5.03
N LYS A 8 -18.74 1.83 5.68
CA LYS A 8 -18.33 3.05 6.39
C LYS A 8 -17.57 3.98 5.44
N GLU A 9 -17.86 5.27 5.52
CA GLU A 9 -17.21 6.30 4.72
C GLU A 9 -15.69 6.37 4.99
N GLY A 10 -14.88 6.16 3.95
CA GLY A 10 -13.41 6.21 4.01
C GLY A 10 -12.80 7.60 3.73
N ILE A 11 -13.61 8.65 3.70
CA ILE A 11 -13.17 10.01 3.38
C ILE A 11 -12.52 10.65 4.62
N GLN A 12 -11.37 11.28 4.41
CA GLN A 12 -10.67 12.02 5.46
C GLN A 12 -11.34 13.37 5.69
N ARG A 13 -11.46 13.77 6.95
CA ARG A 13 -11.99 15.09 7.30
C ARG A 13 -10.88 16.14 7.19
N LYS A 14 -11.15 17.24 6.51
CA LYS A 14 -10.21 18.36 6.38
C LYS A 14 -10.38 19.33 7.56
N ALA A 15 -9.28 19.87 8.08
CA ALA A 15 -9.34 21.02 8.99
C ALA A 15 -9.67 22.30 8.21
N HIS A 16 -10.30 23.26 8.87
CA HIS A 16 -10.61 24.57 8.28
C HIS A 16 -9.71 25.66 8.90
N LYS A 17 -9.62 26.82 8.23
CA LYS A 17 -8.89 27.98 8.76
C LYS A 17 -9.42 28.30 10.16
N ASN A 18 -8.51 28.42 11.13
CA ASN A 18 -8.80 28.67 12.56
C ASN A 18 -9.66 27.59 13.26
N LYS A 19 -9.84 26.41 12.65
CA LYS A 19 -10.60 25.30 13.22
C LYS A 19 -9.84 23.99 13.03
N PRO A 20 -8.87 23.69 13.91
CA PRO A 20 -8.14 22.43 13.85
C PRO A 20 -9.07 21.25 14.14
N LEU A 21 -8.71 20.08 13.64
CA LEU A 21 -9.45 18.84 13.92
C LEU A 21 -9.29 18.48 15.40
N SER A 22 -10.37 18.08 16.04
CA SER A 22 -10.30 17.47 17.37
C SER A 22 -9.61 16.11 17.33
N GLN A 23 -9.18 15.61 18.49
CA GLN A 23 -8.38 14.38 18.57
C GLN A 23 -9.09 13.15 17.97
N CYS A 24 -10.40 13.02 18.15
CA CYS A 24 -11.18 11.90 17.61
C CYS A 24 -11.14 11.80 16.07
N PRO A 25 -11.52 12.85 15.31
CA PRO A 25 -11.42 12.83 13.86
C PRO A 25 -9.96 12.77 13.36
N GLN A 26 -8.99 13.29 14.10
CA GLN A 26 -7.57 13.10 13.77
C GLN A 26 -7.14 11.62 13.86
N LYS A 27 -7.49 10.92 14.95
CA LYS A 27 -7.27 9.47 15.10
C LYS A 27 -7.99 8.65 14.02
N ARG A 28 -9.17 9.10 13.57
CA ARG A 28 -9.86 8.50 12.41
C ARG A 28 -9.06 8.70 11.13
N ASN A 29 -8.64 9.92 10.84
CA ASN A 29 -7.85 10.22 9.64
C ASN A 29 -6.54 9.44 9.63
N GLN A 30 -5.82 9.32 10.76
CA GLN A 30 -4.60 8.52 10.86
C GLN A 30 -4.81 7.06 10.45
N ARG A 31 -5.92 6.44 10.91
CA ARG A 31 -6.28 5.07 10.51
C ARG A 31 -6.51 4.95 9.00
N ILE A 32 -7.18 5.93 8.40
CA ILE A 32 -7.43 5.98 6.95
C ILE A 32 -6.11 6.20 6.18
N VAL A 33 -5.28 7.16 6.61
CA VAL A 33 -3.97 7.46 6.01
C VAL A 33 -3.07 6.22 6.02
N LYS A 34 -3.00 5.48 7.13
CA LYS A 34 -2.14 4.28 7.26
C LYS A 34 -2.40 3.25 6.16
N THR A 35 -3.67 3.07 5.76
CA THR A 35 -4.02 2.18 4.66
C THR A 35 -3.78 2.84 3.31
N ARG A 36 -4.18 4.11 3.12
CA ARG A 36 -4.05 4.84 1.85
C ARG A 36 -2.60 5.08 1.43
N ALA A 37 -1.73 5.44 2.36
CA ALA A 37 -0.33 5.79 2.11
C ALA A 37 0.41 4.68 1.34
N LYS A 38 0.08 3.42 1.59
CA LYS A 38 0.66 2.27 0.89
C LYS A 38 0.39 2.30 -0.62
N VAL A 39 -0.79 2.76 -1.03
CA VAL A 39 -1.21 2.84 -2.43
C VAL A 39 -0.84 4.20 -3.03
N GLU A 40 -1.03 5.28 -2.28
CA GLU A 40 -0.68 6.64 -2.72
C GLU A 40 0.82 6.77 -3.00
N HIS A 41 1.68 6.08 -2.25
CA HIS A 41 3.11 6.02 -2.52
C HIS A 41 3.42 5.40 -3.90
N VAL A 42 2.67 4.37 -4.30
CA VAL A 42 2.79 3.76 -5.64
C VAL A 42 2.43 4.76 -6.72
N PHE A 43 1.29 5.43 -6.57
CA PHE A 43 0.85 6.44 -7.53
C PHE A 43 1.80 7.65 -7.60
N ALA A 44 2.37 8.08 -6.46
CA ALA A 44 3.39 9.11 -6.44
C ALA A 44 4.63 8.67 -7.22
N GLY A 45 5.11 7.45 -7.02
CA GLY A 45 6.24 6.89 -7.77
C GLY A 45 5.98 6.82 -9.28
N ILE A 46 4.79 6.39 -9.68
CA ILE A 46 4.34 6.38 -11.09
C ILE A 46 4.28 7.81 -11.65
N ARG A 47 3.77 8.78 -10.88
CA ARG A 47 3.73 10.20 -11.27
C ARG A 47 5.12 10.74 -11.58
N HIS A 48 6.14 10.37 -10.78
CA HIS A 48 7.52 10.78 -11.05
C HIS A 48 8.10 10.19 -12.34
N MET A 49 7.56 9.09 -12.85
CA MET A 49 7.98 8.47 -14.12
C MET A 49 7.15 8.94 -15.32
N GLY A 50 6.45 10.08 -15.19
CA GLY A 50 5.63 10.66 -16.25
C GLY A 50 4.12 10.49 -16.01
N GLY A 51 3.71 9.58 -15.14
CA GLY A 51 2.31 9.43 -14.72
C GLY A 51 1.35 9.27 -15.90
N LYS A 52 0.38 10.19 -16.01
CA LYS A 52 -0.62 10.20 -17.08
C LYS A 52 -0.12 10.86 -18.37
N HIS A 53 1.08 11.41 -18.38
CA HIS A 53 1.61 12.17 -19.50
C HIS A 53 2.29 11.25 -20.51
N ILE A 54 1.50 10.67 -21.42
CA ILE A 54 1.97 9.76 -22.46
C ILE A 54 1.74 10.41 -23.82
N ARG A 55 2.79 10.47 -24.64
CA ARG A 55 2.79 11.14 -25.96
C ARG A 55 2.67 10.17 -27.13
N THR A 56 2.38 8.90 -26.88
CA THR A 56 2.28 7.87 -27.92
C THR A 56 0.96 7.97 -28.68
N ILE A 57 1.01 7.83 -29.99
CA ILE A 57 -0.18 7.72 -30.85
C ILE A 57 -0.71 6.28 -30.79
N GLY A 58 -2.00 6.13 -30.48
CA GLY A 58 -2.71 4.84 -30.47
C GLY A 58 -2.81 4.19 -29.08
N MET A 59 -3.97 3.61 -28.79
CA MET A 59 -4.31 3.02 -27.49
C MET A 59 -3.39 1.87 -27.09
N ALA A 60 -3.06 0.98 -28.03
CA ALA A 60 -2.18 -0.16 -27.76
C ALA A 60 -0.79 0.27 -27.27
N ARG A 61 -0.21 1.30 -27.90
CA ARG A 61 1.10 1.85 -27.50
C ARG A 61 1.03 2.55 -26.14
N ALA A 62 -0.04 3.30 -25.88
CA ALA A 62 -0.25 3.93 -24.59
C ALA A 62 -0.40 2.89 -23.46
N ALA A 63 -1.13 1.80 -23.71
CA ALA A 63 -1.29 0.70 -22.77
C ALA A 63 0.05 0.04 -22.44
N VAL A 64 0.87 -0.26 -23.45
CA VAL A 64 2.21 -0.83 -23.25
C VAL A 64 3.09 0.13 -22.44
N ALA A 65 3.09 1.43 -22.75
CA ALA A 65 3.86 2.44 -22.01
C ALA A 65 3.46 2.51 -20.53
N MET A 66 2.15 2.52 -20.23
CA MET A 66 1.66 2.49 -18.84
C MET A 66 2.07 1.22 -18.12
N THR A 67 1.93 0.06 -18.77
CA THR A 67 2.31 -1.23 -18.19
C THR A 67 3.81 -1.28 -17.90
N MET A 68 4.65 -0.84 -18.83
CA MET A 68 6.10 -0.78 -18.62
C MET A 68 6.49 0.16 -17.49
N MET A 69 5.80 1.30 -17.34
CA MET A 69 6.00 2.21 -16.22
C MET A 69 5.66 1.54 -14.88
N ALA A 70 4.55 0.80 -14.80
CA ALA A 70 4.18 0.03 -13.61
C ALA A 70 5.19 -1.10 -13.31
N THR A 71 5.66 -1.81 -14.34
CA THR A 71 6.70 -2.84 -14.20
C THR A 71 7.99 -2.24 -13.67
N CYS A 72 8.46 -1.13 -14.25
CA CYS A 72 9.66 -0.42 -13.79
C CYS A 72 9.52 0.05 -12.33
N TYR A 73 8.35 0.60 -11.96
CA TYR A 73 8.07 0.95 -10.56
C TYR A 73 8.24 -0.25 -9.63
N ASN A 74 7.63 -1.38 -9.98
CA ASN A 74 7.66 -2.59 -9.17
C ASN A 74 9.08 -3.14 -9.02
N LEU A 75 9.88 -3.15 -10.10
CA LEU A 75 11.28 -3.56 -10.05
C LEU A 75 12.12 -2.63 -9.15
N LYS A 76 11.98 -1.31 -9.29
CA LYS A 76 12.65 -0.34 -8.42
C LYS A 76 12.26 -0.53 -6.95
N ARG A 77 10.97 -0.78 -6.70
CA ARG A 77 10.46 -1.03 -5.35
C ARG A 77 11.00 -2.32 -4.76
N LEU A 78 11.08 -3.40 -5.55
CA LEU A 78 11.70 -4.66 -5.15
C LEU A 78 13.17 -4.46 -4.79
N ALA A 79 13.94 -3.77 -5.63
CA ALA A 79 15.35 -3.45 -5.33
C ALA A 79 15.50 -2.66 -4.02
N SER A 80 14.59 -1.71 -3.73
CA SER A 80 14.58 -1.00 -2.45
C SER A 80 14.27 -1.91 -1.25
N PHE A 81 13.38 -2.90 -1.41
CA PHE A 81 13.10 -3.87 -0.36
C PHE A 81 14.29 -4.77 -0.08
N LEU A 82 14.94 -5.28 -1.12
CA LEU A 82 16.16 -6.09 -1.01
C LEU A 82 17.29 -5.30 -0.31
N HIS A 83 17.53 -4.05 -0.73
CA HIS A 83 18.55 -3.19 -0.11
C HIS A 83 18.27 -2.94 1.39
N ARG A 84 17.00 -2.84 1.77
CA ARG A 84 16.59 -2.63 3.18
C ARG A 84 16.53 -3.92 4.00
N GLY A 85 16.78 -5.08 3.39
CA GLY A 85 16.59 -6.39 4.03
C GLY A 85 15.13 -6.69 4.39
N VAL A 86 14.17 -6.00 3.77
CA VAL A 86 12.73 -6.20 3.99
C VAL A 86 12.24 -7.19 2.94
N ASP A 87 12.58 -8.46 3.14
CA ASP A 87 12.26 -9.48 2.15
C ASP A 87 10.89 -10.11 2.43
N ALA A 88 9.96 -9.99 1.48
CA ALA A 88 8.70 -10.71 1.53
C ALA A 88 8.85 -12.19 1.13
N PHE A 89 9.94 -12.51 0.41
CA PHE A 89 10.25 -13.85 -0.09
C PHE A 89 11.21 -14.62 0.82
N TYR A 90 12.03 -13.93 1.63
CA TYR A 90 12.95 -14.55 2.59
C TYR A 90 12.29 -14.69 3.98
N LYS A 91 11.33 -15.62 4.09
CA LYS A 91 10.79 -16.01 5.40
C LYS A 91 11.49 -17.26 5.90
N ILE A 92 12.76 -17.16 6.30
CA ILE A 92 13.35 -18.18 7.18
C ILE A 92 13.26 -17.65 8.61
N LYS A 93 12.14 -17.96 9.27
CA LYS A 93 12.17 -18.14 10.73
C LYS A 93 12.25 -19.64 10.97
N SER A 94 13.38 -20.12 11.49
CA SER A 94 13.39 -21.43 12.16
C SER A 94 12.37 -21.36 13.29
N SER A 95 11.34 -22.21 13.21
CA SER A 95 10.36 -22.36 14.27
C SER A 95 11.08 -22.93 15.48
N LYS A 96 11.34 -22.11 16.51
CA LYS A 96 11.72 -22.58 17.84
C LYS A 96 10.51 -23.15 18.60
N MET A 97 9.69 -23.95 17.95
CA MET A 97 8.63 -24.69 18.64
C MET A 97 9.19 -26.07 18.97
N GLN A 98 9.74 -26.22 20.18
CA GLN A 98 10.04 -27.54 20.73
C GLN A 98 8.70 -28.27 20.89
N LEU A 99 8.44 -29.24 20.00
CA LEU A 99 7.38 -30.21 20.18
C LEU A 99 7.67 -30.98 21.48
N ARG A 100 6.87 -30.73 22.53
CA ARG A 100 6.90 -31.59 23.73
C ARG A 100 6.46 -32.99 23.30
N PRO A 101 7.23 -34.05 23.57
CA PRO A 101 6.76 -35.41 23.31
C PRO A 101 5.53 -35.67 24.19
N GLN A 102 4.46 -36.17 23.57
CA GLN A 102 3.28 -36.61 24.31
C GLN A 102 3.67 -37.86 25.11
N THR A 103 3.59 -37.79 26.43
CA THR A 103 3.73 -38.98 27.27
C THR A 103 2.51 -39.87 27.05
N ALA A 104 2.75 -41.09 26.57
CA ALA A 104 1.73 -42.13 26.48
C ALA A 104 1.14 -42.35 27.89
N LYS A 105 -0.18 -42.23 28.02
CA LYS A 105 -0.90 -42.67 29.22
C LYS A 105 -0.91 -44.20 29.20
N GLY A 106 -0.14 -44.80 30.11
CA GLY A 106 -0.33 -46.16 30.60
C GLY A 106 -0.93 -46.09 32.00
#